data_AF-A0AAV9J7R7-F1
#
_entry.id   AF-A0AAV9J7R7-F1
#
_cell.length_a   1.000
_cell.length_b   1.000
_cell.length_c   1.000
_cell.angle_alpha   90.00
_cell.angle_beta   90.00
_cell.angle_gamma   90.00
#
_symmetry.space_group_name_H-M   'P 1'
#
loop_
_entity.id
_entity.type
_entity.pdbx_description
1 polymer ?
#
loop_
_entity_poly.entity_id
_entity_poly.type
_entity_poly.pdbx_seq_one_letter_code
_entity_poly.pdbx_strand_id
1 'polypeptide(L)'
;MEPNSLLTTLPPELLSIITEYAEIHDVLLLRLTCREVCAAANHIFIDTYFKVRVHLYSPEALQVLVDITSHPHLIKKLERIKIEMLLPKAVCEAAELTEHDASITSRWLTEMHSLVESDAAVNLLSKTLQNLAAAKKIPMISLSGCGDGLT
;
A
#
# COMPACT_ATOMS: atom_id res chain seq x y z
N MET A 1 -16.49 -21.74 -30.34
CA MET A 1 -15.28 -22.18 -29.63
C MET A 1 -14.47 -20.94 -29.39
N GLU A 2 -14.49 -20.41 -28.17
CA GLU A 2 -13.61 -19.30 -27.78
C GLU A 2 -12.15 -19.75 -27.98
N PRO A 3 -11.28 -18.91 -28.54
CA PRO A 3 -9.87 -19.25 -28.68
C PRO A 3 -9.28 -19.34 -27.27
N ASN A 4 -9.02 -20.55 -26.79
CA ASN A 4 -8.22 -20.74 -25.58
C ASN A 4 -6.90 -20.00 -25.79
N SER A 5 -6.69 -18.92 -25.03
CA SER A 5 -5.45 -18.16 -25.15
C SER A 5 -4.28 -19.13 -24.93
N LEU A 6 -3.28 -19.09 -25.81
CA LEU A 6 -2.06 -19.90 -25.67
C LEU A 6 -1.48 -19.80 -24.26
N LEU A 7 -1.62 -18.62 -23.66
CA LEU A 7 -1.18 -18.33 -22.30
C LEU A 7 -1.83 -19.25 -21.25
N THR A 8 -3.15 -19.47 -21.33
CA THR A 8 -3.88 -20.38 -20.42
C THR A 8 -3.61 -21.86 -20.64
N THR A 9 -2.93 -22.23 -21.75
CA THR A 9 -2.52 -23.62 -22.02
C THR A 9 -1.13 -23.95 -21.48
N LEU A 10 -0.39 -22.96 -21.00
CA LEU A 10 0.93 -23.16 -20.41
C LEU A 10 0.83 -23.77 -19.00
N PRO A 11 1.78 -24.65 -18.63
CA PRO A 11 1.95 -25.09 -17.25
C PRO A 11 2.14 -23.89 -16.29
N PRO A 12 1.63 -23.98 -15.04
CA PRO A 12 1.77 -22.93 -14.03
C PRO A 12 3.21 -22.49 -13.75
N GLU A 13 4.18 -23.40 -13.92
CA GLU A 13 5.61 -23.14 -13.75
C GLU A 13 6.11 -22.16 -14.82
N LEU A 14 5.68 -22.34 -16.08
CA LEU A 14 6.03 -21.43 -17.16
C LEU A 14 5.34 -20.09 -17.01
N LEU A 15 4.09 -20.07 -16.54
CA LEU A 15 3.39 -18.83 -16.22
C LEU A 15 4.11 -18.05 -15.11
N SER A 16 4.59 -18.74 -14.07
CA SER A 16 5.37 -18.13 -13.00
C SER A 16 6.65 -17.49 -13.54
N ILE A 17 7.40 -18.22 -14.38
CA ILE A 17 8.61 -17.69 -15.03
C ILE A 17 8.29 -16.47 -15.89
N ILE A 18 7.25 -16.51 -16.72
CA ILE A 18 6.85 -15.34 -17.54
C ILE A 18 6.56 -14.13 -16.64
N THR A 19 5.87 -14.34 -15.52
CA THR A 19 5.58 -13.26 -14.57
C THR A 19 6.84 -12.74 -13.87
N GLU A 20 7.88 -13.56 -13.68
CA GLU A 20 9.19 -13.14 -13.12
C GLU A 20 9.96 -12.20 -14.06
N TYR A 21 9.77 -12.35 -15.36
CA TYR A 21 10.38 -11.46 -16.36
C TYR A 21 9.53 -10.22 -16.68
N ALA A 22 8.32 -10.11 -16.14
CA ALA A 22 7.45 -8.96 -16.36
C ALA A 22 7.92 -7.75 -15.54
N GLU A 23 7.76 -6.54 -16.10
CA GLU A 23 8.01 -5.33 -15.34
C GLU A 23 6.99 -5.17 -14.20
N ILE A 24 7.36 -4.41 -13.17
CA ILE A 24 6.55 -4.22 -11.95
C ILE A 24 5.12 -3.77 -12.29
N HIS A 25 4.97 -2.87 -13.27
CA HIS A 25 3.67 -2.37 -13.72
C HIS A 25 2.86 -3.43 -14.47
N ASP A 26 3.53 -4.27 -15.28
CA ASP A 26 2.89 -5.33 -16.04
C ASP A 26 2.37 -6.44 -15.13
N VAL A 27 3.03 -6.71 -14.00
CA VAL A 27 2.56 -7.68 -13.00
C VAL A 27 1.15 -7.35 -12.50
N LEU A 28 0.78 -6.06 -12.39
CA LEU A 28 -0.58 -5.66 -12.03
C LEU A 28 -1.57 -6.00 -13.15
N LEU A 29 -1.22 -5.68 -14.39
CA LEU A 29 -2.07 -5.92 -15.56
C LEU A 29 -2.28 -7.42 -15.79
N LEU A 30 -1.20 -8.21 -15.66
CA LEU A 30 -1.23 -9.67 -15.79
C LEU A 30 -2.24 -10.30 -14.81
N ARG A 31 -2.30 -9.81 -13.57
CA ARG A 31 -3.26 -10.31 -12.56
C ARG A 31 -4.72 -10.06 -12.91
N LEU A 32 -5.01 -9.09 -13.79
CA LEU A 32 -6.36 -8.77 -14.23
C LEU A 32 -6.82 -9.58 -15.45
N THR A 33 -5.92 -10.34 -16.08
CA THR A 33 -6.22 -11.06 -17.33
C THR A 33 -7.12 -12.29 -17.10
N CYS A 34 -6.68 -13.23 -16.27
CA CYS A 34 -7.43 -14.41 -15.88
C CYS A 34 -6.96 -14.98 -14.53
N ARG A 35 -7.72 -15.91 -13.97
CA ARG A 35 -7.49 -16.48 -12.63
C ARG A 35 -6.16 -17.22 -12.55
N GLU A 36 -5.80 -17.96 -13.59
CA GLU A 36 -4.59 -18.78 -13.66
C GLU A 36 -3.33 -17.91 -13.67
N VAL A 37 -3.32 -16.84 -14.46
CA VAL A 37 -2.22 -15.86 -14.50
C VAL A 37 -2.16 -15.06 -13.20
N CYS A 38 -3.32 -14.71 -12.64
CA CYS A 38 -3.39 -14.06 -11.34
C CYS A 38 -2.72 -14.89 -10.25
N ALA A 39 -2.97 -16.21 -10.24
CA ALA A 39 -2.35 -17.13 -9.29
C ALA A 39 -0.81 -17.20 -9.49
N ALA A 40 -0.34 -17.29 -10.73
CA ALA A 40 1.09 -17.31 -11.04
C ALA A 40 1.80 -16.02 -10.61
N ALA A 41 1.23 -14.86 -10.95
CA ALA A 41 1.79 -13.55 -10.62
C ALA A 41 1.67 -13.17 -9.14
N ASN A 42 0.86 -13.90 -8.35
CA ASN A 42 0.53 -13.51 -6.98
C ASN A 42 1.75 -13.42 -6.07
N HIS A 43 2.69 -14.36 -6.20
CA HIS A 43 3.87 -14.39 -5.34
C HIS A 43 4.79 -13.18 -5.58
N ILE A 44 5.03 -12.83 -6.86
CA ILE A 44 5.82 -11.67 -7.28
C ILE A 44 5.12 -10.39 -6.87
N PHE A 45 3.81 -10.32 -7.08
CA PHE A 45 3.02 -9.17 -6.67
C PHE A 45 3.13 -8.91 -5.16
N ILE A 46 2.97 -9.95 -4.35
CA ILE A 46 3.12 -9.81 -2.90
C ILE A 46 4.54 -9.37 -2.53
N ASP A 47 5.56 -10.02 -3.10
CA ASP A 47 6.96 -9.67 -2.80
C ASP A 47 7.36 -8.28 -3.27
N THR A 48 6.73 -7.76 -4.33
CA THR A 48 7.03 -6.43 -4.87
C THR A 48 6.27 -5.34 -4.13
N TYR A 49 4.98 -5.54 -3.86
CA TYR A 49 4.07 -4.49 -3.38
C TYR A 49 3.74 -4.55 -1.87
N PHE A 50 4.16 -5.62 -1.17
CA PHE A 50 3.89 -5.78 0.26
C PHE A 50 5.13 -5.90 1.14
N LYS A 51 6.35 -5.88 0.58
CA LYS A 51 7.57 -5.75 1.40
C LYS A 51 7.71 -4.39 2.04
N VAL A 52 7.49 -3.33 1.26
CA VAL A 52 7.55 -1.95 1.73
C VAL A 52 6.17 -1.32 1.57
N ARG A 53 5.61 -0.83 2.68
CA ARG A 53 4.30 -0.18 2.70
C ARG A 53 4.45 1.26 3.13
N VAL A 54 3.98 2.17 2.28
CA VAL A 54 3.91 3.60 2.57
C VAL A 54 2.44 3.95 2.76
N HIS A 55 2.11 4.56 3.90
CA HIS A 55 0.75 4.96 4.26
C HIS A 55 0.74 6.42 4.66
N LEU A 56 -0.22 7.18 4.17
CA LEU A 56 -0.47 8.53 4.68
C LEU A 56 -1.03 8.46 6.10
N TYR A 57 -0.74 9.44 6.94
CA TYR A 57 -1.39 9.58 8.25
C TYR A 57 -2.84 10.08 8.07
N SER A 58 -3.73 9.14 7.73
CA SER A 58 -5.17 9.35 7.50
C SER A 58 -5.97 8.13 7.99
N PRO A 59 -7.27 8.26 8.33
CA PRO A 59 -8.02 7.17 8.93
C PRO A 59 -8.08 5.96 7.99
N GLU A 60 -8.31 6.22 6.70
CA GLU A 60 -8.49 5.20 5.68
C GLU A 60 -7.17 4.47 5.42
N ALA A 61 -6.05 5.20 5.31
CA ALA A 61 -4.76 4.56 5.09
C ALA A 61 -4.30 3.74 6.30
N LEU A 62 -4.59 4.20 7.53
CA LEU A 62 -4.32 3.43 8.75
C LEU A 62 -5.23 2.20 8.86
N GLN A 63 -6.50 2.30 8.44
CA GLN A 63 -7.39 1.15 8.38
C GLN A 63 -6.89 0.11 7.38
N VAL A 64 -6.42 0.52 6.19
CA VAL A 64 -5.79 -0.40 5.23
C VAL A 64 -4.56 -1.08 5.84
N LEU A 65 -3.78 -0.38 6.67
CA LEU A 65 -2.65 -0.99 7.36
C LEU A 65 -3.10 -2.05 8.39
N VAL A 66 -4.20 -1.81 9.11
CA VAL A 66 -4.83 -2.81 9.98
C VAL A 66 -5.27 -4.02 9.18
N ASP A 67 -5.90 -3.82 8.01
CA ASP A 67 -6.38 -4.91 7.16
C ASP A 67 -5.22 -5.77 6.65
N ILE A 68 -4.14 -5.12 6.20
CA ILE A 68 -2.92 -5.82 5.74
C ILE A 68 -2.28 -6.62 6.87
N THR A 69 -2.17 -6.03 8.07
CA THR A 69 -1.59 -6.73 9.23
C THR A 69 -2.50 -7.82 9.79
N SER A 70 -3.82 -7.74 9.55
CA SER A 70 -4.75 -8.82 9.92
C SER A 70 -4.62 -10.05 9.00
N HIS A 71 -4.09 -9.86 7.78
CA HIS A 71 -4.07 -10.91 6.76
C HIS A 71 -2.88 -11.88 6.95
N PRO A 72 -3.11 -13.19 7.18
CA PRO A 72 -2.06 -14.16 7.57
C PRO A 72 -0.87 -14.29 6.60
N HIS A 73 -1.12 -14.10 5.31
CA HIS A 73 -0.08 -14.17 4.27
C HIS A 73 0.66 -12.85 4.05
N LEU A 74 -0.02 -11.71 4.13
CA LEU A 74 0.57 -10.41 3.81
C LEU A 74 1.45 -9.91 4.95
N ILE A 75 1.01 -10.12 6.20
CA ILE A 75 1.78 -9.73 7.38
C ILE A 75 3.19 -10.34 7.40
N LYS A 76 3.35 -11.57 6.92
CA LYS A 76 4.65 -12.27 6.87
C LYS A 76 5.64 -11.58 5.93
N LYS A 77 5.12 -10.86 4.93
CA LYS A 77 5.88 -10.23 3.85
C LYS A 77 6.26 -8.79 4.15
N LEU A 78 5.63 -8.15 5.13
CA LEU A 78 5.96 -6.78 5.56
C LEU A 78 7.40 -6.70 6.11
N GLU A 79 8.28 -5.96 5.45
CA GLU A 79 9.63 -5.69 5.93
C GLU A 79 9.77 -4.26 6.44
N ARG A 80 9.06 -3.31 5.83
CA ARG A 80 9.10 -1.89 6.19
C ARG A 80 7.72 -1.26 6.12
N ILE A 81 7.36 -0.48 7.14
CA ILE A 81 6.17 0.36 7.18
C ILE A 81 6.64 1.81 7.33
N LYS A 82 6.25 2.67 6.40
CA LYS A 82 6.49 4.11 6.44
C LYS A 82 5.14 4.81 6.57
N ILE A 83 5.00 5.64 7.59
CA ILE A 83 3.83 6.49 7.78
C ILE A 83 4.26 7.93 7.49
N GLU A 84 3.64 8.52 6.48
CA GLU A 84 3.97 9.85 6.01
C GLU A 84 2.91 10.86 6.45
N MET A 85 3.36 11.89 7.18
CA MET A 85 2.58 13.07 7.53
C MET A 85 2.92 14.17 6.50
N LEU A 86 2.38 14.03 5.29
CA LEU A 86 2.60 14.98 4.21
C LEU A 86 1.53 16.06 4.21
N LEU A 87 1.89 17.31 4.54
CA LEU A 87 1.09 18.44 4.06
C LEU A 87 1.16 18.46 2.52
N PRO A 88 0.05 18.68 1.79
CA PRO A 88 0.12 18.85 0.35
C PRO A 88 1.15 19.94 0.02
N LYS A 89 2.07 19.67 -0.91
CA LYS A 89 3.13 20.62 -1.31
C LYS A 89 2.59 22.02 -1.62
N ALA A 90 1.37 22.09 -2.14
CA ALA A 90 0.69 23.32 -2.46
C ALA A 90 0.27 24.18 -1.24
N VAL A 91 0.33 23.64 -0.02
CA VAL A 91 0.28 24.41 1.24
C VAL A 91 1.65 25.01 1.57
N CYS A 92 2.74 24.34 1.20
CA CYS A 92 4.11 24.77 1.47
C CYS A 92 4.61 25.79 0.44
N GLU A 93 4.20 25.66 -0.81
CA GLU A 93 4.47 26.60 -1.90
C GLU A 93 3.16 27.34 -2.20
N ALA A 94 2.96 28.50 -1.57
CA ALA A 94 1.79 29.36 -1.72
C ALA A 94 1.70 30.05 -3.10
N ALA A 95 1.93 29.31 -4.19
CA ALA A 95 1.87 29.77 -5.56
C ALA A 95 0.78 28.96 -6.30
N GLU A 96 -0.41 29.55 -6.37
CA GLU A 96 -1.52 29.19 -7.27
C GLU A 96 -2.07 27.75 -7.12
N LEU A 97 -2.71 27.49 -5.97
CA LEU A 97 -3.63 26.37 -5.82
C LEU A 97 -4.85 26.55 -6.74
N THR A 98 -5.16 25.54 -7.57
CA THR A 98 -6.45 25.49 -8.25
C THR A 98 -7.57 25.29 -7.23
N GLU A 99 -8.82 25.70 -7.53
CA GLU A 99 -9.97 25.51 -6.62
C GLU A 99 -10.16 24.03 -6.21
N HIS A 100 -9.82 23.11 -7.12
CA HIS A 100 -9.90 21.67 -6.87
C HIS A 100 -8.85 21.20 -5.86
N ASP A 101 -7.60 21.65 -6.02
CA ASP A 101 -6.50 21.28 -5.13
C ASP A 101 -6.70 21.87 -3.71
N ALA A 102 -7.27 23.07 -3.63
CA ALA A 102 -7.63 23.70 -2.36
C ALA A 102 -8.72 22.89 -1.62
N SER A 103 -9.72 22.38 -2.33
CA SER A 103 -10.80 21.55 -1.76
C SER A 103 -10.28 20.20 -1.23
N ILE A 104 -9.41 19.52 -1.99
CA ILE A 104 -8.79 18.26 -1.56
C ILE A 104 -7.94 18.49 -0.31
N THR A 105 -7.15 19.56 -0.32
CA THR A 105 -6.28 19.95 0.79
C THR A 105 -7.08 20.27 2.05
N SER A 106 -8.15 21.06 1.95
CA SER A 106 -9.00 21.40 3.10
C SER A 106 -9.69 20.17 3.68
N ARG A 107 -10.15 19.24 2.84
CA ARG A 107 -10.76 17.99 3.30
C ARG A 107 -9.75 17.14 4.08
N TRP A 108 -8.55 16.96 3.52
CA TRP A 108 -7.50 16.18 4.16
C TRP A 108 -7.03 16.78 5.49
N LEU A 109 -6.87 18.12 5.56
CA LEU A 109 -6.58 18.83 6.81
C LEU A 109 -7.69 18.61 7.87
N THR A 110 -8.95 18.66 7.46
CA THR A 110 -10.09 18.41 8.36
C THR A 110 -10.05 16.97 8.90
N GLU A 111 -9.79 15.99 8.03
CA GLU A 111 -9.66 14.58 8.41
C GLU A 111 -8.47 14.36 9.37
N MET A 112 -7.31 14.97 9.11
CA MET A 112 -6.17 14.94 10.02
C MET A 112 -6.47 15.56 11.39
N HIS A 113 -7.10 16.73 11.42
CA HIS A 113 -7.47 17.37 12.69
C HIS A 113 -8.43 16.48 13.48
N SER A 114 -9.43 15.90 12.82
CA SER A 114 -10.36 14.97 13.45
C SER A 114 -9.68 13.70 13.99
N LEU A 115 -8.63 13.22 13.32
CA LEU A 115 -7.82 12.08 13.77
C LEU A 115 -6.95 12.36 14.98
N VAL A 116 -6.47 13.60 15.11
CA VAL A 116 -5.64 14.02 16.24
C VAL A 116 -6.52 14.28 17.46
N GLU A 117 -7.72 14.82 17.26
CA GLU A 117 -8.70 15.03 18.32
C GLU A 117 -9.39 13.72 18.75
N SER A 118 -9.47 12.74 17.85
CA SER A 118 -9.99 11.42 18.12
C SER A 118 -8.89 10.44 18.53
N ASP A 119 -9.14 9.60 19.54
CA ASP A 119 -8.27 8.45 19.83
C ASP A 119 -8.26 7.37 18.71
N ALA A 120 -8.96 7.61 17.59
CA ALA A 120 -9.02 6.70 16.45
C ALA A 120 -7.65 6.33 15.88
N ALA A 121 -6.73 7.30 15.71
CA ALA A 121 -5.40 7.02 15.17
C ALA A 121 -4.60 6.09 16.10
N VAL A 122 -4.65 6.37 17.40
CA VAL A 122 -4.00 5.57 18.44
C VAL A 122 -4.57 4.15 18.45
N ASN A 123 -5.89 4.01 18.35
CA ASN A 123 -6.57 2.71 18.31
C ASN A 123 -6.15 1.89 17.07
N LEU A 124 -6.09 2.49 15.89
CA LEU A 124 -5.68 1.81 14.65
C LEU A 124 -4.21 1.39 14.67
N LEU A 125 -3.32 2.26 15.16
CA LEU A 125 -1.91 1.95 15.32
C LEU A 125 -1.68 0.87 16.39
N SER A 126 -2.38 0.96 17.52
CA SER A 126 -2.36 -0.07 18.57
C SER A 126 -2.80 -1.42 18.01
N LYS A 127 -3.89 -1.46 17.23
CA LYS A 127 -4.36 -2.68 16.58
C LYS A 127 -3.34 -3.25 15.59
N THR A 128 -2.71 -2.39 14.80
CA THR A 128 -1.63 -2.76 13.87
C THR A 128 -0.47 -3.42 14.62
N LEU A 129 -0.02 -2.81 15.72
CA LEU A 129 1.07 -3.36 16.55
C LEU A 129 0.68 -4.69 17.22
N GLN A 130 -0.56 -4.83 17.68
CA GLN A 130 -1.07 -6.10 18.22
C GLN A 130 -1.05 -7.22 17.17
N ASN A 131 -1.46 -6.93 15.94
CA ASN A 131 -1.42 -7.90 14.84
C ASN A 131 0.02 -8.32 14.53
N LEU A 132 0.95 -7.36 14.46
CA LEU A 132 2.39 -7.61 14.26
C LEU A 132 2.99 -8.47 15.38
N ALA A 133 2.66 -8.15 16.64
CA ALA A 133 3.10 -8.91 17.80
C ALA A 133 2.57 -10.35 17.79
N ALA A 134 1.27 -10.53 17.49
CA ALA A 134 0.65 -11.85 17.40
C ALA A 134 1.29 -12.73 16.30
N ALA A 135 1.67 -12.11 15.17
CA ALA A 135 2.37 -12.78 14.08
C ALA A 135 3.89 -12.94 14.29
N LYS A 136 4.44 -12.45 15.41
CA LYS A 136 5.88 -12.39 15.70
C LYS A 136 6.69 -11.71 14.57
N LYS A 137 6.09 -10.68 13.95
CA LYS A 137 6.70 -9.93 12.85
C LYS A 137 7.12 -8.56 13.32
N ILE A 138 8.39 -8.21 13.09
CA ILE A 138 8.98 -6.93 13.48
C ILE A 138 9.48 -6.22 12.22
N PRO A 139 8.61 -5.51 11.47
CA PRO A 139 9.04 -4.69 10.35
C PRO A 139 9.75 -3.43 10.85
N MET A 140 10.59 -2.83 10.02
CA MET A 140 11.14 -1.50 10.28
C MET A 140 10.02 -0.46 10.14
N ILE A 141 9.67 0.22 11.23
CA ILE A 141 8.63 1.26 11.22
C ILE A 141 9.32 2.63 11.23
N SER A 142 8.92 3.50 10.31
CA SER A 142 9.42 4.88 10.22
C SER A 142 8.26 5.85 10.08
N LEU A 143 8.39 7.00 10.76
CA LEU A 143 7.49 8.14 10.66
C LEU A 143 8.28 9.24 9.97
N SER A 144 7.72 9.86 8.93
CA SER A 144 8.34 11.04 8.31
C SER A 144 7.31 12.16 8.22
N GLY A 145 7.70 13.34 8.73
CA GLY A 145 6.92 14.57 8.59
C GLY A 145 7.40 15.45 7.45
N CYS A 146 6.68 16.54 7.20
CA CYS A 146 7.13 17.64 6.35
C CYS A 146 8.36 18.31 6.99
N GLY A 147 9.56 17.87 6.58
CA GLY A 147 10.85 18.42 7.05
C GLY A 147 12.06 17.51 6.87
N ASP A 148 11.87 16.17 6.84
CA ASP A 148 12.99 15.22 6.83
C ASP A 148 13.42 14.82 5.42
N GLY A 149 13.75 15.82 4.59
CA GLY A 149 14.06 15.63 3.17
C GLY A 149 14.87 16.74 2.52
N LEU A 150 15.96 17.18 3.16
CA LEU A 150 17.10 17.82 2.49
C LEU A 150 18.40 17.36 3.18
N THR A 151 18.83 16.14 2.86
CA THR A 151 20.24 15.74 2.72
C THR A 151 20.30 14.46 1.90
#